data_AF-A0A1D7NI58-F1
#
_entry.id   AF-A0A1D7NI58-F1
#
_cell.length_a   1.000
_cell.length_b   1.000
_cell.length_c   1.000
_cell.angle_alpha   90.00
_cell.angle_beta   90.00
_cell.angle_gamma   90.00
#
_symmetry.space_group_name_H-M   'P 1'
#
loop_
_entity.id
_entity.type
_entity.pdbx_description
1 polymer ?
#
loop_
_entity_poly.entity_id
_entity_poly.type
_entity_poly.pdbx_seq_one_letter_code
_entity_poly.pdbx_strand_id
1 'polypeptide(L)'
;MTIARIIAQRGSSDIIACDVTTPVSEVVRTLATKRIGALPVLRDGKVVGIVSERDVIYRLADKGAICLEQPVEAIMTSPAITVEPATTVDETLAMMTRRRFRHFPVVENGALIGFISIGDLVKHKMDEVQHEAEALRSYIQAV
;
A
#
# COMPACT_ATOMS: atom_id res chain seq x y z
N MET A 1 -18.06 1.70 -0.40
CA MET A 1 -17.02 2.72 -0.66
C MET A 1 -16.01 2.22 -1.71
N THR A 2 -15.51 3.10 -2.60
CA THR A 2 -14.45 2.80 -3.57
C THR A 2 -13.08 3.31 -3.12
N ILE A 3 -11.99 2.76 -3.69
CA ILE A 3 -10.62 3.18 -3.41
C ILE A 3 -10.38 4.65 -3.78
N ALA A 4 -11.00 5.15 -4.86
CA ALA A 4 -10.93 6.56 -5.27
C ALA A 4 -11.23 7.51 -4.10
N ARG A 5 -12.23 7.16 -3.28
CA ARG A 5 -12.64 8.00 -2.15
C ARG A 5 -11.67 7.94 -0.97
N ILE A 6 -10.96 6.81 -0.80
CA ILE A 6 -9.89 6.67 0.21
C ILE A 6 -8.69 7.56 -0.13
N ILE A 7 -8.37 7.68 -1.43
CA ILE A 7 -7.21 8.44 -1.90
C ILE A 7 -7.53 9.89 -2.30
N ALA A 8 -8.80 10.30 -2.30
CA ALA A 8 -9.24 11.61 -2.79
C ALA A 8 -8.58 12.83 -2.11
N GLN A 9 -8.07 12.67 -0.89
CA GLN A 9 -7.36 13.71 -0.14
C GLN A 9 -5.83 13.64 -0.27
N ARG A 10 -5.31 12.73 -1.11
CA ARG A 10 -3.87 12.48 -1.30
C ARG A 10 -3.48 12.86 -2.72
N GLY A 11 -2.42 13.64 -2.87
CA GLY A 11 -1.83 13.91 -4.18
C GLY A 11 -0.94 12.76 -4.64
N SER A 12 -0.74 12.61 -5.95
CA SER A 12 0.24 11.63 -6.47
C SER A 12 1.67 11.93 -6.00
N SER A 13 1.97 13.19 -5.64
CA SER A 13 3.22 13.61 -5.01
C SER A 13 3.45 13.03 -3.61
N ASP A 14 2.39 12.54 -2.95
CA ASP A 14 2.48 11.96 -1.61
C ASP A 14 2.90 10.48 -1.66
N ILE A 15 2.98 9.90 -2.86
CA ILE A 15 3.34 8.51 -3.06
C ILE A 15 4.87 8.38 -3.00
N ILE A 16 5.34 7.79 -1.91
CA ILE A 16 6.75 7.45 -1.76
C ILE A 16 6.99 6.16 -2.55
N ALA A 17 7.84 6.24 -3.58
CA ALA A 17 8.21 5.14 -4.46
C ALA A 17 9.73 5.03 -4.57
N CYS A 18 10.24 3.91 -5.08
CA CYS A 18 11.64 3.74 -5.44
C CYS A 18 11.80 3.23 -6.87
N ASP A 19 12.98 3.42 -7.45
CA ASP A 19 13.32 2.86 -8.76
C ASP A 19 13.84 1.42 -8.61
N VAL A 20 13.71 0.61 -9.66
CA VAL A 20 14.25 -0.76 -9.71
C VAL A 20 15.73 -0.86 -9.32
N THR A 21 16.53 0.17 -9.58
CA THR A 21 17.97 0.18 -9.24
C THR A 21 18.25 0.65 -7.81
N THR A 22 17.25 1.15 -7.08
CA THR A 22 17.44 1.64 -5.70
C THR A 22 18.00 0.52 -4.81
N PRO A 23 19.10 0.74 -4.08
CA PRO A 23 19.64 -0.26 -3.16
C PRO A 23 18.65 -0.63 -2.06
N VAL A 24 18.63 -1.90 -1.66
CA VAL A 24 17.76 -2.39 -0.58
C VAL A 24 18.00 -1.63 0.74
N SER A 25 19.24 -1.25 1.05
CA SER A 25 19.57 -0.42 2.21
C SER A 25 18.86 0.93 2.23
N GLU A 26 18.68 1.56 1.07
CA GLU A 26 17.95 2.83 0.93
C GLU A 26 16.44 2.62 1.06
N VAL A 27 15.90 1.51 0.54
CA VAL A 27 14.52 1.09 0.78
C VAL A 27 14.28 0.93 2.28
N VAL A 28 15.14 0.21 3.00
CA VAL A 28 15.03 0.00 4.46
C VAL A 28 15.04 1.34 5.19
N ARG A 29 15.96 2.25 4.84
CA ARG A 29 16.02 3.59 5.43
C ARG A 29 14.72 4.36 5.21
N THR A 30 14.16 4.27 4.00
CA THR A 30 12.92 4.95 3.62
C THR A 30 11.74 4.40 4.42
N LEU A 31 11.57 3.07 4.47
CA LEU A 31 10.53 2.40 5.26
C LEU A 31 10.59 2.83 6.72
N ALA A 32 11.79 2.79 7.34
CA ALA A 32 11.99 3.15 8.74
C ALA A 32 11.72 4.63 9.03
N THR A 33 12.24 5.53 8.19
CA THR A 33 12.17 6.99 8.42
C THR A 33 10.76 7.52 8.16
N LYS A 34 10.07 6.97 7.16
CA LYS A 34 8.71 7.38 6.79
C LYS A 34 7.63 6.60 7.55
N ARG A 35 8.02 5.57 8.32
CA ARG A 35 7.14 4.69 9.10
C ARG A 35 6.06 4.05 8.22
N ILE A 36 6.46 3.55 7.06
CA ILE A 36 5.61 2.86 6.08
C ILE A 36 6.10 1.43 5.86
N GLY A 37 5.19 0.53 5.49
CA GLY A 37 5.49 -0.91 5.40
C GLY A 37 5.82 -1.43 4.00
N ALA A 38 5.65 -0.61 2.96
CA ALA A 38 5.97 -0.98 1.58
C ALA A 38 6.13 0.24 0.68
N LEU A 39 6.75 0.03 -0.48
CA LEU A 39 6.91 0.99 -1.56
C LEU A 39 6.50 0.34 -2.90
N PRO A 40 5.79 1.05 -3.79
CA PRO A 40 5.77 0.69 -5.20
C PRO A 40 7.16 0.86 -5.81
N VAL A 41 7.56 -0.10 -6.64
CA VAL A 41 8.81 -0.07 -7.39
C VAL A 41 8.52 0.33 -8.83
N LEU A 42 9.23 1.34 -9.31
CA LEU A 42 9.05 1.94 -10.62
C LEU A 42 10.18 1.58 -11.58
N ARG A 43 9.85 1.51 -12.86
CA ARG A 43 10.80 1.55 -13.98
C ARG A 43 10.23 2.50 -15.02
N ASP A 44 11.00 3.51 -15.41
CA ASP A 44 10.57 4.54 -16.37
C ASP A 44 9.21 5.18 -16.00
N GLY A 45 9.00 5.41 -14.70
CA GLY A 45 7.77 6.00 -14.15
C GLY A 45 6.57 5.05 -14.09
N LYS A 46 6.70 3.78 -14.51
CA LYS A 46 5.63 2.77 -14.45
C LYS A 46 5.85 1.81 -13.29
N VAL A 47 4.75 1.41 -12.64
CA VAL A 47 4.80 0.40 -11.57
C VAL A 47 5.14 -0.97 -12.15
N VAL A 48 6.25 -1.55 -11.70
CA VAL A 48 6.71 -2.88 -12.12
C VAL A 48 6.76 -3.89 -10.98
N GLY A 49 6.75 -3.41 -9.73
CA GLY A 49 6.78 -4.27 -8.56
C GLY A 49 6.38 -3.55 -7.28
N ILE A 50 6.44 -4.28 -6.17
CA ILE A 50 6.29 -3.77 -4.81
C ILE A 50 7.40 -4.37 -3.97
N VAL A 51 7.98 -3.58 -3.07
CA VAL A 51 8.85 -4.06 -2.00
C VAL A 51 8.23 -3.74 -0.65
N SER A 52 8.24 -4.69 0.26
CA SER A 52 7.76 -4.55 1.62
C SER A 52 8.83 -4.92 2.63
N GLU A 53 8.61 -4.55 3.90
CA GLU A 53 9.44 -4.99 5.02
C GLU A 53 9.61 -6.52 5.03
N ARG A 54 8.55 -7.26 4.67
CA ARG A 54 8.56 -8.72 4.62
C ARG A 54 9.54 -9.25 3.57
N ASP A 55 9.61 -8.61 2.40
CA ASP A 55 10.52 -9.02 1.33
C ASP A 55 11.98 -8.83 1.76
N VAL A 56 12.26 -7.72 2.44
CA VAL A 56 13.59 -7.47 3.05
C VAL A 56 13.93 -8.53 4.09
N ILE A 57 13.00 -8.84 5.00
CA ILE A 57 13.21 -9.85 6.05
C ILE A 57 13.53 -11.22 5.44
N TYR A 58 12.76 -11.67 4.44
CA TYR A 58 13.02 -12.95 3.79
C TYR A 58 14.37 -12.99 3.10
N ARG A 59 14.78 -11.89 2.46
CA ARG A 59 16.06 -11.83 1.75
C ARG A 59 17.25 -11.70 2.67
N LEU A 60 17.11 -10.99 3.79
CA LEU A 60 18.12 -10.99 4.86
C LEU A 60 18.29 -12.38 5.45
N ALA A 61 17.20 -13.15 5.64
CA ALA A 61 17.28 -14.51 6.16
C ALA A 61 17.98 -15.47 5.19
N ASP A 62 17.76 -15.29 3.88
CA ASP A 62 18.33 -16.13 2.81
C ASP A 62 19.80 -15.78 2.49
N LYS A 63 20.13 -14.49 2.37
CA LYS A 63 21.41 -14.01 1.85
C LYS A 63 22.26 -13.21 2.85
N GLY A 64 21.75 -12.96 4.06
CA GLY A 64 22.41 -12.11 5.05
C GLY A 64 22.54 -10.66 4.59
N ALA A 65 23.48 -9.93 5.20
CA ALA A 65 23.66 -8.49 4.98
C ALA A 65 24.00 -8.10 3.53
N ILE A 66 24.52 -9.03 2.72
CA ILE A 66 24.87 -8.80 1.31
C ILE A 66 23.66 -8.32 0.52
N CYS A 67 22.43 -8.72 0.87
CA CYS A 67 21.24 -8.26 0.15
C CYS A 67 21.01 -6.74 0.25
N LEU A 68 21.58 -6.06 1.25
CA LEU A 68 21.42 -4.62 1.46
C LEU A 68 22.09 -3.77 0.37
N GLU A 69 23.09 -4.33 -0.31
CA GLU A 69 23.81 -3.72 -1.43
C GLU A 69 23.18 -4.04 -2.79
N GLN A 70 22.25 -5.00 -2.83
CA GLN A 70 21.57 -5.40 -4.07
C GLN A 70 20.52 -4.36 -4.48
N PRO A 71 20.22 -4.23 -5.78
CA PRO A 71 19.10 -3.41 -6.23
C PRO A 71 17.77 -4.03 -5.80
N VAL A 72 16.77 -3.20 -5.55
CA VAL A 72 15.45 -3.64 -5.07
C VAL A 72 14.76 -4.60 -6.03
N GLU A 73 15.04 -4.52 -7.33
CA GLU A 73 14.51 -5.48 -8.31
C GLU A 73 14.87 -6.94 -8.02
N ALA A 74 15.96 -7.20 -7.29
CA ALA A 74 16.35 -8.55 -6.89
C ALA A 74 15.45 -9.14 -5.79
N ILE A 75 14.69 -8.29 -5.09
CA ILE A 75 13.88 -8.68 -3.93
C ILE A 75 12.39 -8.36 -4.06
N MET A 76 12.01 -7.44 -4.96
CA MET A 76 10.63 -7.02 -5.11
C MET A 76 9.71 -8.16 -5.55
N THR A 77 8.44 -8.08 -5.16
CA THR A 77 7.39 -8.88 -5.78
C THR A 77 7.03 -8.26 -7.13
N SER A 78 7.16 -9.06 -8.21
CA SER A 78 6.85 -8.66 -9.58
C SER A 78 6.13 -9.80 -10.32
N PRO A 79 5.12 -9.52 -11.18
CA PRO A 79 4.55 -8.21 -11.45
C PRO A 79 3.80 -7.65 -10.24
N ALA A 80 3.72 -6.32 -10.13
CA ALA A 80 2.91 -5.67 -9.10
C ALA A 80 1.44 -6.07 -9.27
N ILE A 81 0.80 -6.44 -8.17
CA ILE A 81 -0.66 -6.54 -8.12
C ILE A 81 -1.17 -5.15 -7.75
N THR A 82 -2.03 -4.59 -8.58
CA THR A 82 -2.58 -3.25 -8.44
C THR A 82 -4.08 -3.31 -8.24
N VAL A 83 -4.67 -2.20 -7.80
CA VAL A 83 -6.12 -1.99 -7.78
C VAL A 83 -6.48 -0.75 -8.60
N GLU A 84 -7.72 -0.71 -9.08
CA GLU A 84 -8.24 0.47 -9.77
C GLU A 84 -8.95 1.39 -8.77
N PRO A 85 -9.03 2.70 -9.03
CA PRO A 85 -9.81 3.62 -8.20
C PRO A 85 -11.27 3.20 -8.03
N ALA A 86 -11.86 2.50 -9.01
CA ALA A 86 -13.23 1.99 -8.94
C ALA A 86 -13.38 0.74 -8.04
N THR A 87 -12.28 0.02 -7.73
CA THR A 87 -12.32 -1.15 -6.86
C THR A 87 -12.90 -0.79 -5.50
N THR A 88 -13.71 -1.67 -4.91
CA THR A 88 -14.30 -1.42 -3.59
C THR A 88 -13.32 -1.72 -2.45
N VAL A 89 -13.58 -1.12 -1.29
CA VAL A 89 -12.83 -1.43 -0.06
C VAL A 89 -12.92 -2.91 0.30
N ASP A 90 -14.10 -3.52 0.18
CA ASP A 90 -14.34 -4.92 0.56
C ASP A 90 -13.64 -5.90 -0.39
N GLU A 91 -13.67 -5.65 -1.69
CA GLU A 91 -12.89 -6.42 -2.67
C GLU A 91 -11.39 -6.32 -2.38
N THR A 92 -10.91 -5.12 -2.04
CA THR A 92 -9.50 -4.90 -1.71
C THR A 92 -9.10 -5.66 -0.43
N LEU A 93 -9.92 -5.62 0.62
CA LEU A 93 -9.71 -6.38 1.86
C LEU A 93 -9.72 -7.91 1.60
N ALA A 94 -10.62 -8.38 0.74
CA ALA A 94 -10.65 -9.79 0.32
C ALA A 94 -9.37 -10.18 -0.43
N MET A 95 -8.86 -9.32 -1.32
CA MET A 95 -7.58 -9.54 -2.00
C MET A 95 -6.40 -9.55 -1.04
N MET A 96 -6.36 -8.63 -0.06
CA MET A 96 -5.33 -8.62 0.99
C MET A 96 -5.30 -9.95 1.76
N THR A 97 -6.48 -10.45 2.13
CA THR A 97 -6.63 -11.70 2.88
C THR A 97 -6.17 -12.90 2.05
N ARG A 98 -6.69 -13.03 0.81
CA ARG A 98 -6.41 -14.17 -0.06
C ARG A 98 -4.95 -14.24 -0.46
N ARG A 99 -4.32 -13.10 -0.73
CA ARG A 99 -2.94 -13.03 -1.26
C ARG A 99 -1.89 -12.74 -0.20
N ARG A 100 -2.31 -12.47 1.05
CA ARG A 100 -1.44 -12.12 2.18
C ARG A 100 -0.60 -10.85 1.95
N PHE A 101 -1.09 -9.95 1.12
CA PHE A 101 -0.52 -8.61 0.92
C PHE A 101 -1.30 -7.59 1.74
N ARG A 102 -0.63 -6.50 2.13
CA ARG A 102 -1.24 -5.43 2.94
C ARG A 102 -1.16 -4.07 2.28
N HIS A 103 -0.60 -3.99 1.08
CA HIS A 103 -0.45 -2.75 0.35
C HIS A 103 -0.77 -2.97 -1.12
N PHE A 104 -1.38 -1.98 -1.76
CA PHE A 104 -1.66 -1.99 -3.18
C PHE A 104 -1.34 -0.62 -3.80
N PRO A 105 -0.59 -0.58 -4.90
CA PRO A 105 -0.58 0.55 -5.82
C PRO A 105 -1.96 0.69 -6.46
N VAL A 106 -2.46 1.92 -6.48
CA VAL A 106 -3.68 2.29 -7.17
C VAL A 106 -3.28 2.86 -8.53
N VAL A 107 -3.69 2.19 -9.59
CA VAL A 107 -3.30 2.53 -10.96
C VAL A 107 -4.55 2.83 -11.78
N GLU A 108 -4.49 3.91 -12.55
CA GLU A 108 -5.53 4.29 -13.51
C GLU A 108 -4.85 4.65 -14.83
N ASN A 109 -5.31 4.08 -15.94
CA ASN A 109 -4.73 4.31 -17.28
C ASN A 109 -3.20 4.12 -17.34
N GLY A 110 -2.66 3.18 -16.54
CA GLY A 110 -1.23 2.90 -16.46
C GLY A 110 -0.41 3.89 -15.61
N ALA A 111 -1.05 4.91 -15.04
CA ALA A 111 -0.42 5.86 -14.13
C ALA A 111 -0.65 5.45 -12.67
N LEU A 112 0.39 5.59 -11.85
CA LEU A 112 0.30 5.43 -10.40
C LEU A 112 -0.37 6.67 -9.81
N ILE A 113 -1.61 6.52 -9.33
CA ILE A 113 -2.39 7.63 -8.78
C ILE A 113 -2.55 7.57 -7.26
N GLY A 114 -2.23 6.43 -6.63
CA GLY A 114 -2.29 6.29 -5.18
C GLY A 114 -1.56 5.06 -4.67
N PHE A 115 -1.38 4.99 -3.36
CA PHE A 115 -0.88 3.81 -2.66
C PHE A 115 -1.67 3.64 -1.38
N ILE A 116 -2.26 2.46 -1.20
CA ILE A 116 -3.11 2.15 -0.05
C ILE A 116 -2.52 1.01 0.76
N SER A 117 -2.77 1.06 2.06
CA SER A 117 -2.42 0.04 3.03
C SER A 117 -3.68 -0.57 3.64
N ILE A 118 -3.53 -1.73 4.30
CA ILE A 118 -4.61 -2.31 5.11
C ILE A 118 -5.07 -1.33 6.21
N GLY A 119 -4.15 -0.50 6.74
CA GLY A 119 -4.46 0.49 7.76
C GLY A 119 -5.46 1.54 7.26
N ASP A 120 -5.36 1.94 5.99
CA ASP A 120 -6.30 2.87 5.37
C ASP A 120 -7.72 2.28 5.32
N LEU A 121 -7.82 1.00 4.94
CA LEU A 121 -9.09 0.31 4.80
C LEU A 121 -9.73 0.01 6.17
N VAL A 122 -8.91 -0.36 7.16
CA VAL A 122 -9.35 -0.58 8.54
C VAL A 122 -9.84 0.73 9.16
N LYS A 123 -9.08 1.82 9.01
CA LYS A 123 -9.50 3.15 9.50
C LYS A 123 -10.86 3.52 8.94
N HIS A 124 -11.04 3.37 7.63
CA HIS A 124 -12.32 3.65 6.99
C HIS A 124 -13.47 2.79 7.56
N LYS A 125 -13.27 1.48 7.75
CA LYS A 125 -14.30 0.62 8.35
C LYS A 125 -14.64 1.02 9.79
N MET A 126 -13.66 1.48 10.57
CA MET A 126 -13.91 2.00 11.91
C MET A 126 -14.70 3.30 11.87
N ASP A 127 -14.34 4.22 10.97
CA ASP A 127 -15.05 5.48 10.79
C ASP A 127 -16.52 5.23 10.36
N GLU A 128 -16.78 4.30 9.45
CA GLU A 128 -18.15 3.88 9.04
C GLU A 128 -18.96 3.38 10.25
N VAL A 129 -18.42 2.42 11.00
CA VAL A 129 -19.09 1.85 12.18
C VAL A 129 -19.40 2.91 13.24
N GLN A 130 -18.48 3.85 13.46
CA GLN A 130 -18.67 4.94 14.42
C GLN A 130 -19.81 5.89 13.98
N HIS A 131 -19.82 6.28 12.70
CA HIS A 131 -20.88 7.15 12.17
C HIS A 131 -22.27 6.49 12.23
N GLU A 132 -22.37 5.19 11.92
CA GLU A 132 -23.63 4.45 12.05
C GLU A 132 -24.11 4.39 13.51
N ALA A 133 -23.21 4.13 14.45
CA ALA A 133 -23.53 4.11 15.87
C ALA A 133 -23.97 5.48 16.40
N GLU A 134 -23.34 6.56 15.95
CA GLU A 134 -23.72 7.93 16.28
C GLU A 134 -25.10 8.28 15.72
N ALA A 135 -25.37 7.96 14.45
CA ALA A 135 -26.66 8.20 13.81
C ALA A 135 -27.82 7.49 14.54
N LEU A 136 -27.61 6.22 14.94
CA LEU A 136 -28.58 5.45 15.71
C LEU A 136 -28.87 6.08 17.08
N ARG A 137 -27.82 6.56 17.78
CA ARG A 137 -27.98 7.25 19.08
C ARG A 137 -28.76 8.55 18.94
N SER A 138 -28.45 9.36 17.93
CA SER A 138 -29.16 10.60 17.67
C SER A 138 -30.64 10.36 17.33
N TYR A 139 -30.96 9.31 16.58
CA TYR A 139 -32.35 8.95 16.30
C TYR A 139 -33.14 8.59 17.58
N ILE A 140 -32.55 7.78 18.46
CA ILE A 140 -33.20 7.39 19.73
C ILE A 140 -33.41 8.60 20.66
N GLN A 141 -32.47 9.55 20.69
CA GLN A 141 -32.58 10.76 21.52
C GLN A 141 -33.52 11.82 20.96
N ALA A 142 -33.89 11.72 19.68
CA ALA A 142 -34.83 12.62 19.02
C ALA A 142 -36.30 12.19 19.17
N VAL A 143 -36.55 11.05 19.83
CA VAL A 143 -37.87 10.52 20.21
C VAL A 143 -38.09 10.75 21.69
#